data_AF-A0A953DH53-F1
#
_entry.id   AF-A0A953DH53-F1
#
_cell.length_a   1.000
_cell.length_b   1.000
_cell.length_c   1.000
_cell.angle_alpha   90.00
_cell.angle_beta   90.00
_cell.angle_gamma   90.00
#
_symmetry.space_group_name_H-M   'P 1'
#
loop_
_entity.id
_entity.type
_entity.pdbx_description
1 polymer ?
#
loop_
_entity_poly.entity_id
_entity_poly.type
_entity_poly.pdbx_seq_one_letter_code
_entity_poly.pdbx_strand_id
1 'polypeptide(L)'
;MLQTITGVGCAPYVTGASRSTTIEELILTYGIVIMALIVFLGELGMPTGVPIEVGLLLAGALAVHSVPELIFAILLVTAADVFGGATLYLVARTGGIRLLDRILRRFGRRGEETVARWRQRLGGHDVGVVAIGRSLPLVRMYVSIGSGLLRFRPRDFLIGGIPGGAIWSGTPIALGYIFRSDVHRLVTEYSKVSAWAFASMPALSATVALVWWIRRGHSTWVRLQRGRMVLSLVIAGLAAVFLVRTIALHGAALGAGMAAIGRPLLTPWVLLLAGFAAALVNVALTDLMATLRRREAHAPFVRPVTAELATTVLWASLVLAVGAIMFGMQLHYPVL
;
A
#
# COMPACT_ATOMS: atom_id res chain seq x y z
N MET A 1 -67.60 28.69 -2.35
CA MET A 1 -66.24 29.26 -2.18
C MET A 1 -65.28 28.08 -2.19
N LEU A 2 -64.68 27.65 -3.32
CA LEU A 2 -63.51 28.24 -4.00
C LEU A 2 -62.45 28.75 -3.01
N GLN A 3 -61.15 28.41 -3.05
CA GLN A 3 -60.31 27.56 -3.89
C GLN A 3 -58.90 27.50 -3.21
N THR A 4 -58.22 26.34 -3.32
CA THR A 4 -56.80 26.12 -3.71
C THR A 4 -55.61 26.80 -3.01
N ILE A 5 -54.69 26.01 -2.41
CA ILE A 5 -53.31 25.77 -2.93
C ILE A 5 -52.93 24.29 -2.71
N THR A 6 -52.72 23.60 -3.83
CA THR A 6 -52.19 22.26 -4.03
C THR A 6 -50.66 22.26 -4.10
N GLY A 7 -50.00 21.15 -3.74
CA GLY A 7 -48.62 20.92 -4.17
C GLY A 7 -47.93 19.64 -3.68
N VAL A 8 -48.16 18.53 -4.40
CA VAL A 8 -47.21 17.41 -4.67
C VAL A 8 -46.83 16.52 -3.46
N GLY A 9 -47.14 15.22 -3.37
CA GLY A 9 -47.24 14.21 -4.42
C GLY A 9 -45.94 13.37 -4.49
N CYS A 10 -45.87 12.30 -3.68
CA CYS A 10 -45.07 11.08 -3.87
C CYS A 10 -43.55 11.17 -4.13
N ALA A 11 -42.76 10.66 -3.17
CA ALA A 11 -41.76 9.61 -3.45
C ALA A 11 -41.29 8.94 -2.14
N PRO A 12 -41.45 7.60 -1.99
CA PRO A 12 -40.65 6.85 -1.02
C PRO A 12 -39.24 6.77 -1.58
N TYR A 13 -38.24 7.28 -0.85
CA TYR A 13 -36.86 7.17 -1.28
C TYR A 13 -36.38 5.72 -1.10
N VAL A 14 -36.58 4.96 -2.18
CA VAL A 14 -35.70 3.93 -2.73
C VAL A 14 -35.31 2.79 -1.77
N THR A 15 -36.06 1.71 -1.90
CA THR A 15 -35.60 0.32 -1.78
C THR A 15 -34.34 0.07 -2.63
N GLY A 16 -33.35 -0.63 -2.08
CA GLY A 16 -32.47 -1.49 -2.89
C GLY A 16 -31.00 -1.13 -3.06
N ALA A 17 -30.35 -0.49 -2.08
CA ALA A 17 -28.89 -0.61 -1.92
C ALA A 17 -28.63 -1.71 -0.88
N SER A 18 -27.71 -2.64 -1.15
CA SER A 18 -27.35 -3.73 -0.24
C SER A 18 -27.22 -3.22 1.20
N ARG A 19 -27.89 -3.84 2.17
CA ARG A 19 -27.53 -3.66 3.59
C ARG A 19 -26.12 -4.22 3.80
N SER A 20 -25.10 -3.47 3.39
CA SER A 20 -23.79 -3.62 3.98
C SER A 20 -23.96 -3.12 5.40
N THR A 21 -24.13 -4.04 6.35
CA THR A 21 -24.18 -3.69 7.77
C THR A 21 -22.90 -2.91 8.08
N THR A 22 -23.04 -1.60 8.33
CA THR A 22 -21.89 -0.74 8.59
C THR A 22 -21.25 -1.22 9.89
N ILE A 23 -19.92 -1.19 10.00
CA ILE A 23 -19.19 -1.64 11.21
C ILE A 23 -19.77 -0.98 12.48
N GLU A 24 -20.23 0.26 12.36
CA GLU A 24 -20.94 0.97 13.42
C GLU A 24 -22.22 0.26 13.89
N GLU A 25 -23.06 -0.24 12.98
CA GLU A 25 -24.27 -1.00 13.33
C GLU A 25 -23.93 -2.30 14.06
N LEU A 26 -22.86 -3.00 13.63
CA LEU A 26 -22.38 -4.20 14.33
C LEU A 26 -21.89 -3.85 15.74
N ILE A 27 -21.11 -2.78 15.89
CA ILE A 27 -20.60 -2.32 17.19
C ILE A 27 -21.75 -1.91 18.10
N LEU A 28 -22.76 -1.19 17.60
CA LEU A 28 -23.93 -0.79 18.39
C LEU A 28 -24.79 -1.98 18.82
N THR A 29 -24.84 -3.05 18.00
CA THR A 29 -25.65 -4.24 18.28
C THR A 29 -24.93 -5.24 19.20
N TYR A 30 -23.65 -5.49 18.95
CA TYR A 30 -22.88 -6.58 19.58
C TYR A 30 -21.75 -6.07 20.50
N GLY A 31 -21.59 -4.75 20.62
CA GLY A 31 -20.62 -4.11 21.50
C GLY A 31 -19.18 -4.43 21.16
N ILE A 32 -18.32 -4.47 22.19
CA ILE A 32 -16.89 -4.77 22.02
C ILE A 32 -16.62 -6.23 21.59
N VAL A 33 -17.57 -7.14 21.81
CA VAL A 33 -17.40 -8.58 21.54
C VAL A 33 -17.22 -8.86 20.05
N ILE A 34 -17.97 -8.17 19.18
CA ILE A 34 -17.80 -8.35 17.73
C ILE A 34 -16.42 -7.87 17.27
N MET A 35 -15.89 -6.81 17.88
CA MET A 35 -14.54 -6.34 17.55
C MET A 35 -13.47 -7.31 18.03
N ALA A 36 -13.65 -7.94 19.19
CA ALA A 36 -12.75 -9.01 19.63
C ALA A 36 -12.74 -10.19 18.63
N LEU A 37 -13.91 -10.60 18.11
CA LEU A 37 -14.00 -11.62 17.07
C LEU A 37 -13.31 -11.18 15.77
N ILE A 38 -13.55 -9.95 15.30
CA ILE A 38 -12.91 -9.41 14.10
C ILE A 38 -11.39 -9.38 14.26
N VAL A 39 -10.88 -8.96 15.42
CA VAL A 39 -9.44 -8.96 15.72
C VAL A 39 -8.88 -10.37 15.69
N PHE A 40 -9.55 -11.34 16.32
CA PHE A 40 -9.13 -12.74 16.29
C PHE A 40 -9.05 -13.28 14.85
N LEU A 41 -10.08 -13.06 14.04
CA LEU A 41 -10.11 -13.51 12.64
C LEU A 41 -9.04 -12.79 11.80
N GLY A 42 -8.83 -11.50 12.04
CA GLY A 42 -7.78 -10.71 11.39
C GLY A 42 -6.38 -11.26 11.69
N GLU A 43 -6.11 -11.61 12.95
CA GLU A 43 -4.83 -12.23 13.36
C GLU A 43 -4.62 -13.63 12.75
N LEU A 44 -5.69 -14.35 12.42
CA LEU A 44 -5.61 -15.61 11.67
C LEU A 44 -5.26 -15.39 10.18
N GLY A 45 -5.26 -14.14 9.70
CA GLY A 45 -5.03 -13.79 8.31
C GLY A 45 -6.28 -13.83 7.44
N MET A 46 -7.48 -13.89 8.04
CA MET A 46 -8.71 -13.79 7.28
C MET A 46 -8.96 -12.33 6.86
N PRO A 47 -9.33 -12.07 5.59
CA PRO A 47 -9.70 -10.73 5.17
C PRO A 47 -11.02 -10.34 5.81
N THR A 48 -10.96 -9.57 6.90
CA THR A 48 -12.14 -9.12 7.62
C THR A 48 -12.86 -7.97 6.90
N GLY A 49 -12.21 -7.33 5.92
CA GLY A 49 -12.77 -6.19 5.17
C GLY A 49 -12.86 -4.89 6.00
N VAL A 50 -12.38 -4.91 7.25
CA VAL A 50 -12.48 -3.80 8.19
C VAL A 50 -11.07 -3.32 8.58
N PRO A 51 -10.76 -2.02 8.46
CA PRO A 51 -9.57 -1.46 9.09
C PRO A 51 -9.71 -1.61 10.61
N ILE A 52 -8.97 -2.55 11.18
CA ILE A 52 -9.19 -3.01 12.56
C ILE A 52 -8.97 -1.87 13.56
N GLU A 53 -7.99 -1.01 13.32
CA GLU A 53 -7.68 0.15 14.17
C GLU A 53 -8.83 1.15 14.20
N VAL A 54 -9.48 1.38 13.05
CA VAL A 54 -10.66 2.24 12.96
C VAL A 54 -11.84 1.61 13.68
N GLY A 55 -12.04 0.30 13.52
CA GLY A 55 -13.10 -0.43 14.23
C GLY A 55 -12.92 -0.39 15.76
N LEU A 56 -11.69 -0.53 16.26
CA LEU A 56 -11.40 -0.44 17.69
C LEU A 56 -11.57 0.99 18.24
N LEU A 57 -11.21 1.99 17.46
CA LEU A 57 -11.45 3.40 17.80
C LEU A 57 -12.96 3.69 17.90
N LEU A 58 -13.74 3.23 16.92
CA LEU A 58 -15.20 3.35 16.94
C LEU A 58 -15.83 2.57 18.10
N ALA A 59 -15.35 1.37 18.38
CA ALA A 59 -15.86 0.57 19.50
C ALA A 59 -15.56 1.20 20.85
N GLY A 60 -14.38 1.81 21.03
CA GLY A 60 -14.07 2.59 22.22
C GLY A 60 -14.98 3.80 22.40
N ALA A 61 -15.39 4.46 21.32
CA ALA A 61 -16.25 5.64 21.38
C ALA A 61 -17.75 5.31 21.56
N LEU A 62 -18.21 4.22 20.94
CA LEU A 62 -19.63 3.88 20.83
C LEU A 62 -20.09 2.83 21.85
N ALA A 63 -19.24 1.88 22.23
CA ALA A 63 -19.62 0.71 23.03
C ALA A 63 -18.99 0.66 24.43
N VAL A 64 -18.22 1.68 24.83
CA VAL A 64 -17.60 1.78 26.15
C VAL A 64 -18.09 3.06 26.84
N HIS A 65 -18.72 2.91 28.00
CA HIS A 65 -19.34 4.03 28.73
C HIS A 65 -18.74 4.29 30.10
N SER A 66 -17.91 3.38 30.62
CA SER A 66 -17.31 3.48 31.94
C SER A 66 -15.87 2.95 31.97
N VAL A 67 -15.08 3.33 33.00
CA VAL A 67 -13.70 2.84 33.18
C VAL A 67 -13.63 1.32 33.35
N PRO A 68 -14.53 0.66 34.12
CA PRO A 68 -14.55 -0.81 34.17
C PRO A 68 -14.81 -1.46 32.81
N GLU A 69 -15.73 -0.91 32.00
CA GLU A 69 -15.98 -1.39 30.64
C GLU A 69 -14.76 -1.17 29.73
N LEU A 70 -14.03 -0.07 29.90
CA LEU A 70 -12.79 0.18 29.15
C LEU A 70 -11.74 -0.90 29.46
N ILE A 71 -11.53 -1.19 30.73
CA ILE A 71 -10.58 -2.24 31.15
C ILE A 71 -11.01 -3.60 30.57
N PHE A 72 -12.30 -3.93 30.68
CA PHE A 72 -12.85 -5.16 30.12
C PHE A 72 -12.64 -5.24 28.60
N ALA A 73 -12.92 -4.15 27.88
CA ALA A 73 -12.75 -4.06 26.44
C ALA A 73 -11.30 -4.31 26.02
N ILE A 74 -10.34 -3.66 26.69
CA ILE A 74 -8.91 -3.84 26.42
C ILE A 74 -8.49 -5.27 26.69
N LEU A 75 -8.89 -5.86 27.81
CA LEU A 75 -8.53 -7.24 28.17
C LEU A 75 -9.12 -8.24 27.16
N LEU A 76 -10.39 -8.08 26.78
CA LEU A 76 -11.05 -8.97 25.84
C LEU A 76 -10.40 -8.92 24.45
N VAL A 77 -10.15 -7.71 23.93
CA VAL A 77 -9.51 -7.54 22.62
C VAL A 77 -8.05 -8.00 22.65
N THR A 78 -7.33 -7.75 23.74
CA THR A 78 -5.97 -8.28 23.93
C THR A 78 -5.97 -9.80 23.93
N ALA A 79 -6.91 -10.43 24.62
CA ALA A 79 -7.02 -11.89 24.62
C ALA A 79 -7.26 -12.42 23.20
N ALA A 80 -8.21 -11.84 22.46
CA ALA A 80 -8.47 -12.19 21.06
C ALA A 80 -7.22 -12.03 20.16
N ASP A 81 -6.51 -10.90 20.29
CA ASP A 81 -5.27 -10.62 19.57
C ASP A 81 -4.17 -11.65 19.87
N VAL A 82 -3.97 -11.98 21.15
CA VAL A 82 -2.96 -12.95 21.59
C VAL A 82 -3.32 -14.37 21.15
N PHE A 83 -4.59 -14.79 21.24
CA PHE A 83 -5.02 -16.11 20.79
C PHE A 83 -4.89 -16.27 19.27
N GLY A 84 -5.28 -15.26 18.49
CA GLY A 84 -5.10 -15.27 17.03
C GLY A 84 -3.62 -15.32 16.67
N GLY A 85 -2.81 -14.43 17.26
CA GLY A 85 -1.37 -14.38 17.03
C GLY A 85 -0.64 -15.66 17.45
N ALA A 86 -1.01 -16.26 18.58
CA ALA A 86 -0.47 -17.54 19.04
C ALA A 86 -0.80 -18.68 18.08
N THR A 87 -2.00 -18.70 17.52
CA THR A 87 -2.40 -19.69 16.51
C THR A 87 -1.50 -19.60 15.28
N LEU A 88 -1.31 -18.38 14.75
CA LEU A 88 -0.44 -18.15 13.60
C LEU A 88 1.03 -18.50 13.89
N TYR A 89 1.51 -18.17 15.09
CA TYR A 89 2.83 -18.57 15.59
C TYR A 89 3.00 -20.10 15.62
N LEU A 90 2.02 -20.85 16.13
CA LEU A 90 2.07 -22.31 16.21
C LEU A 90 2.07 -22.95 14.81
N VAL A 91 1.25 -22.43 13.89
CA VAL A 91 1.22 -22.88 12.49
C VAL A 91 2.58 -22.62 11.82
N ALA A 92 3.16 -21.44 12.00
CA ALA A 92 4.47 -21.11 11.45
C ALA A 92 5.60 -21.95 12.08
N ARG A 93 5.49 -22.28 13.38
CA ARG A 93 6.47 -23.12 14.09
C ARG A 93 6.48 -24.56 13.60
N THR A 94 5.31 -25.14 13.30
CA THR A 94 5.19 -26.56 12.91
C THR A 94 5.41 -26.77 11.42
N GLY A 95 4.78 -25.94 10.57
CA GLY A 95 4.79 -26.10 9.11
C GLY A 95 5.66 -25.08 8.35
N GLY A 96 5.97 -23.94 8.97
CA GLY A 96 6.55 -22.80 8.28
C GLY A 96 7.95 -23.06 7.71
N ILE A 97 8.78 -23.85 8.39
CA ILE A 97 10.14 -24.15 7.88
C ILE A 97 10.12 -24.93 6.56
N ARG A 98 9.18 -25.87 6.40
CA ARG A 98 9.04 -26.67 5.17
C ARG A 98 8.58 -25.78 4.00
N LEU A 99 7.66 -24.86 4.27
CA LEU A 99 7.20 -23.87 3.29
C LEU A 99 8.34 -22.91 2.91
N LEU A 100 9.08 -22.41 3.90
CA LEU A 100 10.23 -21.53 3.69
C LEU A 100 11.31 -22.21 2.86
N ASP A 101 11.62 -23.48 3.13
CA ASP A 101 12.55 -24.29 2.33
C ASP A 101 12.08 -24.45 0.88
N ARG A 102 10.80 -24.70 0.66
CA ARG A 102 10.23 -24.79 -0.70
C ARG A 102 10.37 -23.45 -1.43
N ILE A 103 10.16 -22.35 -0.71
CA ILE A 103 10.28 -20.98 -1.23
C ILE A 103 11.74 -20.59 -1.49
N LEU A 104 12.70 -21.01 -0.67
CA LEU A 104 14.09 -20.58 -0.79
C LEU A 104 14.92 -21.46 -1.73
N ARG A 105 14.50 -22.71 -1.96
CA ARG A 105 15.13 -23.61 -2.94
C ARG A 105 15.22 -23.01 -4.34
N ARG A 106 14.19 -22.30 -4.80
CA ARG A 106 14.17 -21.55 -6.08
C ARG A 106 15.19 -20.40 -6.16
N PHE A 107 15.83 -20.04 -5.04
CA PHE A 107 16.89 -19.04 -4.97
C PHE A 107 18.25 -19.64 -4.53
N GLY A 108 18.39 -20.97 -4.54
CA GLY A 108 19.62 -21.66 -4.14
C GLY A 108 19.95 -21.53 -2.65
N ARG A 109 18.96 -21.25 -1.79
CA ARG A 109 19.15 -21.11 -0.34
C ARG A 109 18.36 -22.18 0.42
N ARG A 110 18.91 -22.67 1.52
CA ARG A 110 18.17 -23.49 2.49
C ARG A 110 17.54 -22.60 3.57
N GLY A 111 16.30 -22.87 3.91
CA GLY A 111 15.54 -22.16 4.95
C GLY A 111 16.11 -22.40 6.32
N GLU A 112 16.54 -23.62 6.65
CA GLU A 112 17.20 -23.91 7.94
C GLU A 112 18.46 -23.07 8.16
N GLU A 113 19.35 -23.00 7.17
CA GLU A 113 20.57 -22.16 7.22
C GLU A 113 20.24 -20.65 7.30
N THR A 114 19.11 -20.24 6.76
CA THR A 114 18.66 -18.84 6.80
C THR A 114 18.11 -18.49 8.18
N VAL A 115 17.27 -19.36 8.74
CA VAL A 115 16.71 -19.25 10.09
C VAL A 115 17.83 -19.25 11.14
N ALA A 116 18.82 -20.13 11.02
CA ALA A 116 19.97 -20.18 11.93
C ALA A 116 20.75 -18.85 11.94
N ARG A 117 21.01 -18.25 10.76
CA ARG A 117 21.66 -16.95 10.65
C ARG A 117 20.83 -15.81 11.26
N TRP A 118 19.53 -15.81 11.04
CA TRP A 118 18.65 -14.80 11.65
C TRP A 118 18.61 -14.94 13.17
N ARG A 119 18.53 -16.18 13.68
CA ARG A 119 18.57 -16.48 15.11
C ARG A 119 19.87 -15.99 15.76
N GLN A 120 21.01 -16.19 15.11
CA GLN A 120 22.31 -15.71 15.58
C GLN A 120 22.34 -14.17 15.66
N ARG A 121 21.77 -13.47 14.67
CA ARG A 121 21.71 -11.99 14.66
C ARG A 121 20.81 -11.40 15.75
N LEU A 122 19.76 -12.11 16.13
CA LEU A 122 18.83 -11.68 17.18
C LEU A 122 19.44 -11.77 18.58
N GLY A 123 20.47 -12.59 18.77
CA GLY A 123 21.22 -12.67 20.03
C GLY A 123 20.39 -13.09 21.24
N GLY A 124 19.23 -13.74 21.03
CA GLY A 124 18.35 -14.20 22.12
C GLY A 124 17.39 -13.16 22.69
N HIS A 125 17.23 -11.99 22.06
CA HIS A 125 16.28 -10.94 22.49
C HIS A 125 14.82 -11.26 22.12
N ASP A 126 14.38 -12.51 22.28
CA ASP A 126 13.10 -13.02 21.77
C ASP A 126 11.91 -12.22 22.32
N VAL A 127 11.88 -11.96 23.62
CA VAL A 127 10.78 -11.23 24.30
C VAL A 127 10.67 -9.79 23.80
N GLY A 128 11.80 -9.07 23.74
CA GLY A 128 11.82 -7.65 23.34
C GLY A 128 11.41 -7.47 21.88
N VAL A 129 11.85 -8.38 21.01
CA VAL A 129 11.49 -8.37 19.58
C VAL A 129 9.99 -8.61 19.40
N VAL A 130 9.41 -9.55 20.16
CA VAL A 130 7.97 -9.81 20.10
C VAL A 130 7.18 -8.64 20.67
N ALA A 131 7.61 -8.06 21.80
CA ALA A 131 6.92 -6.93 22.42
C ALA A 131 6.89 -5.70 21.50
N ILE A 132 8.05 -5.24 21.04
CA ILE A 132 8.16 -4.07 20.16
C ILE A 132 7.45 -4.34 18.83
N GLY A 133 7.64 -5.53 18.28
CA GLY A 133 7.04 -5.92 17.01
C GLY A 133 5.52 -6.02 17.05
N ARG A 134 4.93 -6.53 18.14
CA ARG A 134 3.48 -6.65 18.28
C ARG A 134 2.78 -5.34 18.66
N SER A 135 3.49 -4.38 19.26
CA SER A 135 2.96 -3.03 19.48
C SER A 135 2.70 -2.24 18.19
N LEU A 136 3.31 -2.64 17.07
CA LEU A 136 3.23 -1.93 15.80
C LEU A 136 2.17 -2.57 14.87
N PRO A 137 1.14 -1.82 14.42
CA PRO A 137 0.00 -2.36 13.66
C PRO A 137 0.37 -3.16 12.41
N LEU A 138 1.38 -2.70 11.69
CA LEU A 138 1.76 -3.22 10.37
C LEU A 138 2.65 -4.46 10.43
N VAL A 139 3.38 -4.63 11.54
CA VAL A 139 4.41 -5.68 11.64
C VAL A 139 4.05 -6.84 12.56
N ARG A 140 3.00 -6.70 13.38
CA ARG A 140 2.58 -7.72 14.34
C ARG A 140 2.32 -9.12 13.74
N MET A 141 1.71 -9.20 12.55
CA MET A 141 1.44 -10.47 11.88
C MET A 141 2.75 -11.15 11.42
N TYR A 142 3.67 -10.36 10.86
CA TYR A 142 4.99 -10.85 10.46
C TYR A 142 5.82 -11.28 11.67
N VAL A 143 5.65 -10.62 12.82
CA VAL A 143 6.31 -10.98 14.08
C VAL A 143 5.82 -12.33 14.59
N SER A 144 4.52 -12.63 14.53
CA SER A 144 3.97 -13.96 14.89
C SER A 144 4.53 -15.06 14.00
N ILE A 145 4.50 -14.86 12.68
CA ILE A 145 5.05 -15.82 11.70
C ILE A 145 6.56 -15.99 11.90
N GLY A 146 7.30 -14.89 12.00
CA GLY A 146 8.75 -14.86 12.16
C GLY A 146 9.20 -15.54 13.45
N SER A 147 8.51 -15.29 14.57
CA SER A 147 8.78 -15.94 15.86
C SER A 147 8.56 -17.45 15.78
N GLY A 148 7.54 -17.90 15.04
CA GLY A 148 7.30 -19.31 14.77
C GLY A 148 8.41 -19.94 13.94
N LEU A 149 8.79 -19.29 12.82
CA LEU A 149 9.89 -19.74 11.95
C LEU A 149 11.23 -19.83 12.68
N LEU A 150 11.51 -18.86 13.57
CA LEU A 150 12.72 -18.80 14.39
C LEU A 150 12.66 -19.71 15.63
N ARG A 151 11.53 -20.41 15.84
CA ARG A 151 11.29 -21.32 16.97
C ARG A 151 11.52 -20.66 18.33
N PHE A 152 11.11 -19.40 18.48
CA PHE A 152 11.09 -18.70 19.78
C PHE A 152 10.34 -19.56 20.79
N ARG A 153 10.68 -19.56 22.08
CA ARG A 153 9.94 -20.37 23.06
C ARG A 153 8.50 -19.83 23.19
N PRO A 154 7.45 -20.67 23.36
CA PRO A 154 6.07 -20.19 23.44
C PRO A 154 5.88 -19.20 24.60
N ARG A 155 6.58 -19.45 25.72
CA ARG A 155 6.64 -18.54 26.87
C ARG A 155 7.17 -17.16 26.47
N ASP A 156 8.26 -17.10 25.72
CA ASP A 156 8.89 -15.82 25.34
C ASP A 156 8.00 -15.04 24.37
N PHE A 157 7.30 -15.76 23.47
CA PHE A 157 6.27 -15.18 22.61
C PHE A 157 5.11 -14.60 23.41
N LEU A 158 4.59 -15.30 24.42
CA LEU A 158 3.48 -14.79 25.24
C LEU A 158 3.90 -13.63 26.14
N ILE A 159 5.05 -13.71 26.79
CA ILE A 159 5.57 -12.64 27.66
C ILE A 159 5.78 -11.36 26.86
N GLY A 160 6.28 -11.44 25.62
CA GLY A 160 6.39 -10.27 24.75
C GLY A 160 5.05 -9.87 24.13
N GLY A 161 4.23 -10.85 23.74
CA GLY A 161 3.04 -10.63 22.93
C GLY A 161 1.85 -10.07 23.68
N ILE A 162 1.67 -10.42 24.96
CA ILE A 162 0.61 -9.88 25.81
C ILE A 162 0.76 -8.35 26.00
N PRO A 163 1.89 -7.81 26.46
CA PRO A 163 2.04 -6.36 26.61
C PRO A 163 2.02 -5.63 25.26
N GLY A 164 2.59 -6.21 24.20
CA GLY A 164 2.51 -5.63 22.85
C GLY A 164 1.07 -5.55 22.33
N GLY A 165 0.31 -6.63 22.50
CA GLY A 165 -1.11 -6.69 22.14
C GLY A 165 -1.98 -5.77 22.99
N ALA A 166 -1.67 -5.62 24.28
CA ALA A 166 -2.37 -4.69 25.18
C ALA A 166 -2.12 -3.23 24.81
N ILE A 167 -0.88 -2.86 24.45
CA ILE A 167 -0.57 -1.51 23.95
C ILE A 167 -1.30 -1.26 22.64
N TRP A 168 -1.20 -2.21 21.69
CA TRP A 168 -1.79 -2.06 20.37
C TRP A 168 -3.32 -1.98 20.41
N SER A 169 -3.99 -2.83 21.19
CA SER A 169 -5.45 -2.82 21.32
C SER A 169 -5.96 -1.70 22.23
N GLY A 170 -5.23 -1.42 23.31
CA GLY A 170 -5.58 -0.41 24.30
C GLY A 170 -5.53 1.01 23.75
N THR A 171 -4.53 1.32 22.91
CA THR A 171 -4.36 2.67 22.34
C THR A 171 -5.61 3.15 21.57
N PRO A 172 -6.11 2.45 20.53
CA PRO A 172 -7.29 2.89 19.78
C PRO A 172 -8.56 2.84 20.64
N ILE A 173 -8.76 1.84 21.49
CA ILE A 173 -9.96 1.75 22.35
C ILE A 173 -9.99 2.93 23.33
N ALA A 174 -8.87 3.24 23.99
CA ALA A 174 -8.75 4.36 24.91
C ALA A 174 -8.92 5.71 24.21
N LEU A 175 -8.33 5.88 23.01
CA LEU A 175 -8.54 7.08 22.21
C LEU A 175 -10.01 7.26 21.83
N GLY A 176 -10.71 6.18 21.46
CA GLY A 176 -12.14 6.22 21.15
C GLY A 176 -12.96 6.67 22.37
N TYR A 177 -12.68 6.09 23.53
CA TYR A 177 -13.34 6.42 24.79
C TYR A 177 -13.12 7.89 25.21
N ILE A 178 -11.87 8.37 25.16
CA ILE A 178 -11.51 9.75 25.55
C ILE A 178 -12.10 10.77 24.58
N PHE A 179 -12.06 10.51 23.27
CA PHE A 179 -12.47 11.45 22.23
C PHE A 179 -13.83 11.11 21.61
N ARG A 180 -14.76 10.56 22.41
CA ARG A 180 -16.09 10.12 21.93
C ARG A 180 -16.90 11.22 21.24
N SER A 181 -16.73 12.49 21.60
CA SER A 181 -17.44 13.64 21.00
C SER A 181 -17.00 13.94 19.56
N ASP A 182 -15.75 13.62 19.21
CA ASP A 182 -15.10 13.99 17.95
C ASP A 182 -14.60 12.77 17.18
N VAL A 183 -15.08 11.57 17.54
CA VAL A 183 -14.56 10.30 17.00
C VAL A 183 -14.63 10.24 15.48
N HIS A 184 -15.69 10.78 14.86
CA HIS A 184 -15.84 10.81 13.40
C HIS A 184 -14.76 11.65 12.70
N ARG A 185 -14.31 12.74 13.34
CA ARG A 185 -13.21 13.57 12.84
C ARG A 185 -11.88 12.82 12.97
N LEU A 186 -11.63 12.17 14.11
CA LEU A 186 -10.45 11.33 14.33
C LEU A 186 -10.37 10.16 13.34
N VAL A 187 -11.50 9.47 13.10
CA VAL A 187 -11.59 8.39 12.11
C VAL A 187 -11.26 8.90 10.72
N THR A 188 -11.78 10.06 10.33
CA THR A 188 -11.54 10.63 8.99
C THR A 188 -10.07 10.99 8.78
N GLU A 189 -9.44 11.66 9.75
CA GLU A 189 -8.02 12.01 9.66
C GLU A 189 -7.10 10.78 9.76
N TYR A 190 -7.41 9.84 10.65
CA TYR A 190 -6.69 8.57 10.75
C TYR A 190 -6.81 7.73 9.48
N SER A 191 -8.00 7.69 8.86
CA SER A 191 -8.23 6.99 7.59
C SER A 191 -7.40 7.59 6.45
N LYS A 192 -7.27 8.91 6.39
CA LYS A 192 -6.37 9.58 5.42
C LYS A 192 -4.91 9.20 5.66
N VAL A 193 -4.44 9.32 6.91
CA VAL A 193 -3.04 9.02 7.28
C VAL A 193 -2.71 7.55 7.01
N SER A 194 -3.59 6.64 7.42
CA SER A 194 -3.42 5.20 7.18
C SER A 194 -3.45 4.88 5.69
N ALA A 195 -4.32 5.48 4.89
CA ALA A 195 -4.32 5.32 3.43
C ALA A 195 -3.00 5.74 2.80
N TRP A 196 -2.43 6.89 3.20
CA TRP A 196 -1.11 7.34 2.74
C TRP A 196 0.01 6.41 3.23
N ALA A 197 -0.04 5.92 4.47
CA ALA A 197 0.92 4.95 5.00
C ALA A 197 0.88 3.62 4.21
N PHE A 198 -0.31 3.08 3.97
CA PHE A 198 -0.49 1.85 3.19
C PHE A 198 -0.13 2.03 1.71
N ALA A 199 -0.40 3.19 1.10
CA ALA A 199 -0.02 3.45 -0.30
C ALA A 199 1.49 3.67 -0.47
N SER A 200 2.14 4.30 0.52
CA SER A 200 3.59 4.57 0.48
C SER A 200 4.44 3.31 0.67
N MET A 201 3.98 2.30 1.39
CA MET A 201 4.74 1.06 1.62
C MET A 201 5.03 0.24 0.34
N PRO A 202 4.05 -0.06 -0.55
CA PRO A 202 4.31 -0.67 -1.85
C PRO A 202 5.19 0.20 -2.73
N ALA A 203 4.96 1.52 -2.74
CA ALA A 203 5.76 2.46 -3.51
C ALA A 203 7.24 2.45 -3.06
N LEU A 204 7.48 2.46 -1.75
CA LEU A 204 8.82 2.38 -1.17
C LEU A 204 9.45 1.00 -1.45
N SER A 205 8.69 -0.08 -1.28
CA SER A 205 9.16 -1.45 -1.54
C SER A 205 9.53 -1.66 -3.01
N ALA A 206 8.70 -1.16 -3.93
CA ALA A 206 8.98 -1.15 -5.36
C ALA A 206 10.23 -0.34 -5.66
N THR A 207 10.37 0.85 -5.05
CA THR A 207 11.56 1.70 -5.21
C THR A 207 12.83 1.00 -4.73
N VAL A 208 12.81 0.38 -3.54
CA VAL A 208 13.95 -0.37 -2.99
C VAL A 208 14.29 -1.58 -3.87
N ALA A 209 13.29 -2.35 -4.30
CA ALA A 209 13.48 -3.49 -5.18
C ALA A 209 14.07 -3.08 -6.54
N LEU A 210 13.60 -1.96 -7.08
CA LEU A 210 14.06 -1.37 -8.32
C LEU A 210 15.51 -0.88 -8.21
N VAL A 211 15.84 -0.12 -7.16
CA VAL A 211 17.20 0.36 -6.88
C VAL A 211 18.14 -0.82 -6.68
N TRP A 212 17.71 -1.84 -5.94
CA TRP A 212 18.48 -3.06 -5.76
C TRP A 212 18.71 -3.79 -7.10
N TRP A 213 17.68 -3.92 -7.94
CA TRP A 213 17.79 -4.55 -9.25
C TRP A 213 18.73 -3.80 -10.21
N ILE A 214 18.69 -2.46 -10.19
CA ILE A 214 19.61 -1.60 -10.93
C ILE A 214 21.05 -1.80 -10.42
N ARG A 215 21.27 -1.73 -9.10
CA ARG A 215 22.60 -1.90 -8.46
C ARG A 215 23.22 -3.27 -8.68
N ARG A 216 22.41 -4.31 -8.89
CA ARG A 216 22.86 -5.68 -9.18
C ARG A 216 23.50 -5.85 -10.56
N GLY A 217 23.62 -4.78 -11.37
CA GLY A 217 24.43 -4.79 -12.58
C GLY A 217 25.94 -4.81 -12.25
N HIS A 218 26.65 -5.81 -12.77
CA HIS A 218 28.10 -5.98 -12.57
C HIS A 218 28.97 -4.88 -13.21
N SER A 219 28.45 -4.18 -14.23
CA SER A 219 29.14 -3.10 -14.96
C SER A 219 28.32 -1.81 -14.92
N THR A 220 29.00 -0.65 -14.89
CA THR A 220 28.38 0.68 -14.92
C THR A 220 27.41 0.84 -16.09
N TRP A 221 27.71 0.24 -17.25
CA TRP A 221 26.86 0.27 -18.44
C TRP A 221 25.55 -0.50 -18.25
N VAL A 222 25.58 -1.63 -17.54
CA VAL A 222 24.36 -2.40 -17.23
C VAL A 222 23.47 -1.64 -16.25
N ARG A 223 24.07 -0.89 -15.33
CA ARG A 223 23.33 -0.03 -14.39
C ARG A 223 22.66 1.14 -15.15
N LEU A 224 23.38 1.75 -16.09
CA LEU A 224 22.86 2.81 -16.97
C LEU A 224 21.70 2.32 -17.84
N GLN A 225 21.82 1.18 -18.53
CA GLN A 225 20.73 0.62 -19.35
C GLN A 225 19.47 0.31 -18.53
N ARG A 226 19.63 -0.32 -17.35
CA ARG A 226 18.49 -0.60 -16.46
C ARG A 226 17.87 0.67 -15.90
N GLY A 227 18.69 1.66 -15.54
CA GLY A 227 18.21 2.97 -15.09
C GLY A 227 17.44 3.70 -16.18
N ARG A 228 17.98 3.74 -17.40
CA ARG A 228 17.38 4.38 -18.59
C ARG A 228 16.04 3.75 -18.94
N MET A 229 15.96 2.42 -19.02
CA MET A 229 14.71 1.70 -19.25
C MET A 229 13.62 2.09 -18.25
N VAL A 230 13.95 2.09 -16.96
CA VAL A 230 12.98 2.37 -15.89
C VAL A 230 12.53 3.82 -15.94
N LEU A 231 13.49 4.75 -16.06
CA LEU A 231 13.19 6.17 -16.10
C LEU A 231 12.38 6.56 -17.34
N SER A 232 12.66 5.94 -18.50
CA SER A 232 11.82 6.07 -19.70
C SER A 232 10.38 5.66 -19.47
N LEU A 233 10.14 4.50 -18.82
CA LEU A 233 8.79 4.01 -18.54
C LEU A 233 8.05 4.91 -17.55
N VAL A 234 8.75 5.40 -16.51
CA VAL A 234 8.18 6.33 -15.54
C VAL A 234 7.78 7.65 -16.21
N ILE A 235 8.68 8.24 -17.01
CA ILE A 235 8.42 9.50 -17.71
C ILE A 235 7.29 9.35 -18.73
N ALA A 236 7.28 8.26 -19.51
CA ALA A 236 6.20 7.97 -20.45
C ALA A 236 4.85 7.80 -19.74
N GLY A 237 4.83 7.11 -18.58
CA GLY A 237 3.63 6.97 -17.75
C GLY A 237 3.12 8.30 -17.21
N LEU A 238 4.02 9.15 -16.69
CA LEU A 238 3.68 10.50 -16.21
C LEU A 238 3.13 11.37 -17.35
N ALA A 239 3.75 11.33 -18.53
CA ALA A 239 3.29 12.04 -19.71
C ALA A 239 1.90 11.58 -20.15
N ALA A 240 1.62 10.27 -20.11
CA ALA A 240 0.30 9.72 -20.44
C ALA A 240 -0.78 10.17 -19.44
N VAL A 241 -0.49 10.12 -18.13
CA VAL A 241 -1.41 10.60 -17.09
C VAL A 241 -1.69 12.09 -17.26
N PHE A 242 -0.66 12.89 -17.52
CA PHE A 242 -0.80 14.32 -17.80
C PHE A 242 -1.67 14.59 -19.03
N LEU A 243 -1.48 13.82 -20.11
CA LEU A 243 -2.26 13.92 -21.34
C LEU A 243 -3.75 13.62 -21.09
N VAL A 244 -4.05 12.49 -20.43
CA VAL A 244 -5.42 12.07 -20.10
C VAL A 244 -6.10 13.12 -19.22
N ARG A 245 -5.41 13.60 -18.18
CA ARG A 245 -5.92 14.67 -17.30
C ARG A 245 -6.21 15.94 -18.09
N THR A 246 -5.30 16.36 -18.97
CA THR A 246 -5.47 17.57 -19.78
C THR A 246 -6.67 17.48 -20.71
N ILE A 247 -6.84 16.35 -21.41
CA ILE A 247 -7.98 16.10 -22.29
C ILE A 247 -9.30 16.10 -21.50
N ALA A 248 -9.34 15.42 -20.36
CA ALA A 248 -10.55 15.31 -19.53
C ALA A 248 -11.00 16.68 -19.00
N LEU A 249 -10.07 17.48 -18.48
CA LEU A 249 -10.36 18.81 -17.94
C LEU A 249 -10.85 19.78 -19.03
N HIS A 250 -10.21 19.79 -20.21
CA HIS A 250 -10.64 20.64 -21.32
C HIS A 250 -11.99 20.21 -21.91
N GLY A 251 -12.26 18.90 -21.96
CA GLY A 251 -13.57 18.38 -22.37
C GLY A 251 -14.69 18.82 -21.43
N ALA A 252 -14.45 18.76 -20.12
CA ALA A 252 -15.40 19.23 -19.11
C ALA A 252 -15.61 20.76 -19.18
N ALA A 253 -14.54 21.54 -19.36
CA ALA A 253 -14.62 23.00 -19.47
C ALA A 253 -15.42 23.47 -20.70
N LEU A 254 -15.22 22.83 -21.87
CA LEU A 254 -16.01 23.09 -23.08
C LEU A 254 -17.49 22.74 -22.88
N GLY A 255 -17.79 21.64 -22.19
CA GLY A 255 -19.17 21.23 -21.87
C GLY A 255 -19.87 22.16 -20.88
N ALA A 256 -19.11 22.81 -19.99
CA ALA A 256 -19.60 23.79 -19.03
C ALA A 256 -19.70 25.21 -19.60
N GLY A 257 -19.44 25.42 -20.90
CA GLY A 257 -19.51 26.73 -21.55
C GLY A 257 -18.42 27.72 -21.10
N MET A 258 -17.36 27.23 -20.45
CA MET A 258 -16.22 28.06 -20.05
C MET A 258 -15.37 28.41 -21.28
N ALA A 259 -14.68 29.56 -21.22
CA ALA A 259 -13.72 29.98 -22.24
C ALA A 259 -12.51 29.04 -22.28
N ALA A 260 -12.66 27.90 -22.95
CA ALA A 260 -11.62 26.92 -23.21
C ALA A 260 -11.14 27.04 -24.67
N ILE A 261 -9.83 26.96 -24.86
CA ILE A 261 -9.21 27.06 -26.19
C ILE A 261 -9.71 25.89 -27.06
N GLY A 262 -10.06 26.18 -28.31
CA GLY A 262 -10.64 25.21 -29.24
C GLY A 262 -9.76 23.99 -29.49
N ARG A 263 -10.39 22.82 -29.67
CA ARG A 263 -9.78 21.53 -30.02
C ARG A 263 -8.64 21.58 -31.07
N PRO A 264 -8.68 22.40 -32.15
CA PRO A 264 -7.59 22.42 -33.14
C PRO A 264 -6.23 22.89 -32.59
N LEU A 265 -6.19 23.70 -31.53
CA LEU A 265 -4.92 24.16 -30.94
C LEU A 265 -4.32 23.17 -29.93
N LEU A 266 -5.14 22.39 -29.22
CA LEU A 266 -4.68 21.38 -28.26
C LEU A 266 -4.13 20.11 -28.95
N THR A 267 -4.74 19.74 -30.08
CA THR A 267 -4.42 18.51 -30.84
C THR A 267 -2.93 18.37 -31.21
N PRO A 268 -2.22 19.39 -31.75
CA PRO A 268 -0.80 19.26 -32.07
C PRO A 268 0.08 19.03 -30.84
N TRP A 269 -0.21 19.66 -29.71
CA TRP A 269 0.54 19.45 -28.46
C TRP A 269 0.38 18.03 -27.92
N VAL A 270 -0.84 17.50 -27.97
CA VAL A 270 -1.16 16.12 -27.59
C VAL A 270 -0.45 15.12 -28.48
N LEU A 271 -0.46 15.32 -29.80
CA LEU A 271 0.22 14.44 -30.76
C LEU A 271 1.75 14.46 -30.58
N LEU A 272 2.34 15.63 -30.34
CA LEU A 272 3.77 15.76 -30.06
C LEU A 272 4.15 15.01 -28.78
N LEU A 273 3.45 15.27 -27.67
CA LEU A 273 3.73 14.60 -26.39
C LEU A 273 3.57 13.08 -26.49
N ALA A 274 2.52 12.60 -27.18
CA ALA A 274 2.30 11.18 -27.42
C ALA A 274 3.42 10.55 -28.26
N GLY A 275 3.90 11.25 -29.30
CA GLY A 275 5.01 10.80 -30.13
C GLY A 275 6.32 10.65 -29.35
N PHE A 276 6.67 11.63 -28.51
CA PHE A 276 7.87 11.55 -27.66
C PHE A 276 7.74 10.49 -26.56
N ALA A 277 6.55 10.31 -25.97
CA ALA A 277 6.30 9.23 -25.01
C ALA A 277 6.46 7.84 -25.66
N ALA A 278 5.93 7.65 -26.88
CA ALA A 278 6.11 6.41 -27.64
C ALA A 278 7.59 6.13 -27.97
N ALA A 279 8.35 7.17 -28.32
CA ALA A 279 9.79 7.07 -28.54
C ALA A 279 10.56 6.64 -27.26
N LEU A 280 10.19 7.17 -26.08
CA LEU A 280 10.76 6.73 -24.79
C LEU A 280 10.45 5.26 -24.49
N VAL A 281 9.22 4.81 -24.76
CA VAL A 281 8.83 3.40 -24.62
C VAL A 281 9.65 2.51 -25.57
N ASN A 282 9.87 2.95 -26.80
CA ASN A 282 10.70 2.21 -27.76
C ASN A 282 12.15 2.08 -27.27
N VAL A 283 12.74 3.16 -26.72
CA VAL A 283 14.06 3.10 -26.08
C VAL A 283 14.07 2.08 -24.93
N ALA A 284 13.05 2.10 -24.07
CA ALA A 284 12.93 1.14 -22.97
C ALA A 284 12.83 -0.32 -23.46
N LEU A 285 12.08 -0.58 -24.53
CA LEU A 285 11.97 -1.91 -25.14
C LEU A 285 13.31 -2.38 -25.71
N THR A 286 14.07 -1.51 -26.36
CA THR A 286 15.39 -1.88 -26.89
C THR A 286 16.39 -2.22 -25.77
N ASP A 287 16.37 -1.48 -24.67
CA ASP A 287 17.21 -1.76 -23.49
C ASP A 287 16.77 -3.04 -22.75
N LEU A 288 15.47 -3.30 -22.69
CA LEU A 288 14.92 -4.54 -22.13
C LEU A 288 15.35 -5.76 -22.95
N MET A 289 15.16 -5.72 -24.27
CA MET A 289 15.56 -6.80 -25.17
C MET A 289 17.07 -7.06 -25.11
N ALA A 290 17.89 -6.00 -25.02
CA ALA A 290 19.33 -6.13 -24.83
C ALA A 290 19.67 -6.84 -23.50
N THR A 291 18.91 -6.56 -22.44
CA THR A 291 19.07 -7.21 -21.12
C THR A 291 18.67 -8.70 -21.16
N LEU A 292 17.60 -9.05 -21.88
CA LEU A 292 17.12 -10.43 -22.02
C LEU A 292 18.07 -11.28 -22.86
N ARG A 293 18.52 -10.78 -24.02
CA ARG A 293 19.48 -11.49 -24.89
C ARG A 293 20.80 -11.81 -24.18
N ARG A 294 21.23 -10.96 -23.23
CA ARG A 294 22.41 -11.22 -22.39
C ARG A 294 22.23 -12.39 -21.41
N ARG A 295 21.00 -12.66 -20.94
CA ARG A 295 20.72 -13.82 -20.07
C ARG A 295 20.80 -15.14 -20.83
N GLU A 296 20.37 -15.14 -22.08
CA GLU A 296 20.36 -16.34 -22.92
C GLU A 296 21.75 -16.68 -23.45
N ALA A 297 22.50 -15.69 -23.93
CA ALA A 297 23.71 -15.96 -24.71
C ALA A 297 24.96 -16.36 -23.89
N HIS A 298 25.00 -16.17 -22.57
CA HIS A 298 26.21 -16.33 -21.71
C HIS A 298 27.50 -15.63 -22.22
N ALA A 299 27.39 -14.82 -23.28
CA ALA A 299 28.50 -14.23 -24.01
C ALA A 299 28.53 -12.70 -23.79
N PRO A 300 29.72 -12.09 -23.68
CA PRO A 300 29.87 -10.65 -23.50
C PRO A 300 29.60 -9.92 -24.83
N PHE A 301 28.34 -9.73 -25.21
CA PHE A 301 28.01 -8.82 -26.30
C PHE A 301 28.13 -7.37 -25.80
N VAL A 302 29.30 -6.77 -26.06
CA VAL A 302 29.60 -5.37 -25.76
C VAL A 302 29.18 -4.56 -26.98
N ARG A 303 28.05 -3.84 -26.91
CA ARG A 303 27.78 -2.74 -27.86
C ARG A 303 28.99 -1.78 -27.81
N PRO A 304 29.47 -1.29 -28.96
CA PRO A 304 30.57 -0.33 -28.97
C PRO A 304 30.19 0.90 -28.14
N VAL A 305 31.15 1.41 -27.34
CA VAL A 305 30.93 2.51 -26.38
C VAL A 305 30.30 3.74 -27.05
N THR A 306 30.65 4.00 -28.31
CA THR A 306 30.10 5.08 -29.13
C THR A 306 28.59 4.96 -29.36
N ALA A 307 28.07 3.74 -29.57
CA ALA A 307 26.64 3.50 -29.73
C ALA A 307 25.86 3.65 -28.42
N GLU A 308 26.46 3.29 -27.27
CA GLU A 308 25.84 3.52 -25.96
C GLU A 308 25.80 5.00 -25.58
N LEU A 309 26.85 5.76 -25.90
CA LEU A 309 26.85 7.21 -25.71
C LEU A 309 25.81 7.89 -26.59
N ALA A 310 25.74 7.53 -27.88
CA ALA A 310 24.75 8.09 -28.81
C ALA A 310 23.31 7.83 -28.33
N THR A 311 23.00 6.60 -27.92
CA THR A 311 21.67 6.26 -27.38
C THR A 311 21.36 6.97 -26.06
N THR A 312 22.36 7.20 -25.20
CA THR A 312 22.17 7.94 -23.94
C THR A 312 21.91 9.41 -24.17
N VAL A 313 22.63 10.04 -25.10
CA VAL A 313 22.43 11.45 -25.49
C VAL A 313 21.06 11.64 -26.15
N LEU A 314 20.68 10.75 -27.07
CA LEU A 314 19.38 10.77 -27.73
C LEU A 314 18.23 10.55 -26.73
N TRP A 315 18.43 9.69 -25.74
CA TRP A 315 17.47 9.50 -24.66
C TRP A 315 17.35 10.74 -23.76
N ALA A 316 18.46 11.37 -23.40
CA ALA A 316 18.44 12.57 -22.55
C ALA A 316 17.73 13.74 -23.24
N SER A 317 17.94 13.92 -24.56
CA SER A 317 17.23 14.94 -25.33
C SER A 317 15.73 14.65 -25.43
N LEU A 318 15.32 13.39 -25.57
CA LEU A 318 13.93 12.95 -25.52
C LEU A 318 13.25 13.30 -24.18
N VAL A 319 13.93 13.05 -23.05
CA VAL A 319 13.43 13.39 -21.72
C VAL A 319 13.24 14.90 -21.56
N LEU A 320 14.23 15.69 -21.99
CA LEU A 320 14.14 17.15 -21.95
C LEU A 320 13.00 17.68 -22.84
N ALA A 321 12.81 17.11 -24.03
CA ALA A 321 11.71 17.48 -24.92
C ALA A 321 10.33 17.21 -24.30
N VAL A 322 10.13 16.04 -23.68
CA VAL A 322 8.88 15.72 -22.95
C VAL A 322 8.64 16.74 -21.83
N GLY A 323 9.66 17.05 -21.03
CA GLY A 323 9.55 18.04 -19.95
C GLY A 323 9.21 19.44 -20.47
N ALA A 324 9.87 19.89 -21.53
CA ALA A 324 9.62 21.20 -22.15
C ALA A 324 8.20 21.30 -22.74
N ILE A 325 7.70 20.23 -23.35
CA ILE A 325 6.33 20.19 -23.89
C ILE A 325 5.29 20.23 -22.76
N MET A 326 5.47 19.43 -21.70
CA MET A 326 4.58 19.45 -20.54
C MET A 326 4.56 20.84 -19.88
N PHE A 327 5.71 21.48 -19.72
CA PHE A 327 5.82 22.83 -19.18
C PHE A 327 5.18 23.88 -20.10
N GLY A 328 5.43 23.80 -21.41
CA GLY A 328 4.81 24.67 -22.41
C GLY A 328 3.29 24.56 -22.42
N MET A 329 2.76 23.33 -22.34
CA MET A 329 1.32 23.10 -22.18
C MET A 329 0.79 23.73 -20.90
N GLN A 330 1.51 23.63 -19.79
CA GLN A 330 1.06 24.21 -18.52
C GLN A 330 1.07 25.75 -18.52
N LEU A 331 2.00 26.38 -19.25
CA LEU A 331 2.04 27.83 -19.43
C LEU A 331 0.92 28.35 -20.34
N HIS A 332 0.59 27.62 -21.41
CA HIS A 332 -0.39 28.06 -22.42
C HIS A 332 -1.82 27.60 -22.10
N TYR A 333 -1.98 26.55 -21.29
CA TYR A 333 -3.25 25.97 -20.88
C TYR A 333 -3.29 25.83 -19.34
N PRO A 334 -3.25 26.95 -18.59
CA PRO A 334 -3.39 26.89 -17.15
C PRO A 334 -4.74 26.29 -16.79
N VAL A 335 -4.71 25.19 -16.05
CA VAL A 335 -5.91 24.60 -15.45
C VAL A 335 -6.36 25.57 -14.35
N LEU A 336 -7.44 26.31 -14.59
CA LEU A 336 -8.18 27.02 -13.54
C LEU A 336 -8.91 26.02 -12.64
#